data_AF-A0AB73C1P3-F1
#
_entry.id   AF-A0AB73C1P3-F1
#
_cell.length_a   1.000
_cell.length_b   1.000
_cell.length_c   1.000
_cell.angle_alpha   90.00
_cell.angle_beta   90.00
_cell.angle_gamma   90.00
#
_symmetry.space_group_name_H-M   'P 1'
#
loop_
_entity.id
_entity.type
_entity.pdbx_description
1 polymer ?
#
loop_
_entity_poly.entity_id
_entity_poly.type
_entity_poly.pdbx_seq_one_letter_code
_entity_poly.pdbx_strand_id
1 'polypeptide(L)'
;MKKRNKILFFTISIFVFFISYVNSYADEKTSTFPVEMSITIGKEEYTLFCKLDEFLKNGWKLSEKRFDMDPTRTEYWYEVRYTLSCKENGTKLIPWGTAIRTLEKNGSYLEVEIENRSDTIAKIEDSTVEGILILSKHIKEEVKLKNGLSLQNFKVEELWKDGNPQKYPFSEG
;
A
#
# COMPACT_ATOMS: atom_id res chain seq x y z
N MET A 1 -12.34 -27.18 40.40
CA MET A 1 -12.89 -25.81 40.57
C MET A 1 -11.83 -24.82 40.09
N LYS A 2 -11.99 -24.25 38.89
CA LYS A 2 -12.28 -22.82 38.60
C LYS A 2 -11.07 -21.90 38.95
N LYS A 3 -10.34 -21.25 38.03
CA LYS A 3 -10.75 -20.45 36.85
C LYS A 3 -9.57 -20.15 35.89
N ARG A 4 -9.81 -20.38 34.58
CA ARG A 4 -9.56 -19.47 33.42
C ARG A 4 -8.14 -18.91 33.22
N ASN A 5 -7.33 -19.43 32.29
CA ASN A 5 -7.36 -19.11 30.85
C ASN A 5 -8.14 -17.84 30.50
N LYS A 6 -7.42 -16.76 30.15
CA LYS A 6 -7.82 -15.47 29.54
C LYS A 6 -6.67 -14.49 29.83
N ILE A 7 -5.78 -14.08 28.93
CA ILE A 7 -5.99 -13.40 27.64
C ILE A 7 -4.59 -13.37 26.99
N LEU A 8 -4.15 -14.47 26.37
CA LEU A 8 -3.90 -14.51 24.92
C LEU A 8 -5.12 -13.97 24.14
N PHE A 9 -5.17 -12.67 23.90
CA PHE A 9 -6.03 -12.07 22.88
C PHE A 9 -5.25 -10.92 22.23
N PHE A 10 -4.80 -11.15 21.00
CA PHE A 10 -5.40 -10.52 19.83
C PHE A 10 -5.05 -9.03 19.72
N THR A 11 -3.82 -8.76 19.29
CA THR A 11 -3.60 -7.66 18.33
C THR A 11 -3.35 -8.33 16.99
N ILE A 12 -4.42 -8.86 16.40
CA ILE A 12 -4.44 -9.17 14.97
C ILE A 12 -4.39 -7.81 14.27
N SER A 13 -3.17 -7.34 14.01
CA SER A 13 -2.95 -6.35 12.96
C SER A 13 -3.31 -7.05 11.66
N ILE A 14 -4.47 -6.70 11.12
CA ILE A 14 -4.92 -7.15 9.80
C ILE A 14 -3.88 -6.67 8.79
N PHE A 15 -3.02 -7.60 8.37
CA PHE A 15 -1.96 -7.39 7.41
C PHE A 15 -2.51 -7.75 6.04
N VAL A 16 -2.62 -6.75 5.17
CA VAL A 16 -2.85 -6.97 3.76
C VAL A 16 -1.53 -6.74 3.05
N PHE A 17 -0.75 -7.82 2.92
CA PHE A 17 0.39 -7.88 2.00
C PHE A 17 -0.17 -8.01 0.58
N PHE A 18 -0.28 -6.90 -0.16
CA PHE A 18 -0.41 -6.96 -1.61
C PHE A 18 0.99 -6.96 -2.24
N ILE A 19 1.44 -8.18 -2.49
CA ILE A 19 2.42 -8.66 -3.48
C ILE A 19 3.11 -7.56 -4.30
N SER A 20 4.33 -7.22 -3.91
CA SER A 20 5.43 -6.85 -4.82
C SER A 20 6.82 -7.22 -4.27
N TYR A 21 6.91 -7.77 -3.06
CA TYR A 21 8.19 -7.93 -2.35
C TYR A 21 8.75 -9.36 -2.34
N VAL A 22 8.47 -10.13 -3.39
CA VAL A 22 9.31 -11.26 -3.77
C VAL A 22 9.61 -11.10 -5.25
N ASN A 23 10.29 -10.02 -5.58
CA ASN A 23 11.10 -10.04 -6.78
C ASN A 23 12.08 -11.21 -6.62
N SER A 24 11.92 -12.17 -7.52
CA SER A 24 12.93 -12.21 -8.57
C SER A 24 14.34 -12.41 -8.01
N TYR A 25 14.53 -13.53 -7.32
CA TYR A 25 15.86 -14.11 -7.11
C TYR A 25 15.84 -15.62 -7.37
N ALA A 26 15.19 -16.03 -8.46
CA ALA A 26 15.54 -17.21 -9.27
C ALA A 26 14.49 -17.42 -10.37
N ASP A 27 15.00 -17.62 -11.59
CA ASP A 27 14.35 -18.08 -12.82
C ASP A 27 13.58 -17.09 -13.74
N GLU A 28 14.33 -16.73 -14.78
CA GLU A 28 14.01 -16.63 -16.21
C GLU A 28 12.59 -16.27 -16.69
N LYS A 29 12.57 -15.15 -17.42
CA LYS A 29 11.85 -14.95 -18.70
C LYS A 29 10.33 -15.11 -18.68
N THR A 30 9.64 -14.05 -18.27
CA THR A 30 8.70 -13.24 -19.08
C THR A 30 8.00 -12.26 -18.14
N SER A 31 8.36 -10.96 -18.18
CA SER A 31 7.73 -9.95 -17.33
C SER A 31 6.33 -9.62 -17.86
N THR A 32 5.34 -10.47 -17.57
CA THR A 32 3.94 -10.09 -17.60
C THR A 32 3.63 -9.41 -16.28
N PHE A 33 3.81 -8.08 -16.23
CA PHE A 33 3.34 -7.24 -15.12
C PHE A 33 1.89 -7.62 -14.75
N PRO A 34 1.56 -7.74 -13.46
CA PRO A 34 0.25 -8.22 -13.07
C PRO A 34 -0.86 -7.23 -13.45
N VAL A 35 -2.00 -7.84 -13.78
CA VAL A 35 -3.35 -7.29 -13.96
C VAL A 35 -3.60 -6.03 -13.14
N GLU A 36 -4.06 -4.96 -13.79
CA GLU A 36 -4.49 -3.68 -13.19
C GLU A 36 -5.09 -3.85 -11.78
N MET A 37 -4.42 -3.26 -10.78
CA MET A 37 -4.87 -3.29 -9.39
C MET A 37 -5.72 -2.06 -9.11
N SER A 38 -7.04 -2.24 -9.05
CA SER A 38 -7.99 -1.18 -8.73
C SER A 38 -8.47 -1.28 -7.28
N ILE A 39 -8.45 -0.14 -6.58
CA ILE A 39 -8.94 0.01 -5.22
C ILE A 39 -9.92 1.18 -5.16
N THR A 40 -11.03 1.00 -4.47
CA THR A 40 -12.00 2.06 -4.18
C THR A 40 -11.83 2.50 -2.74
N ILE A 41 -11.69 3.81 -2.52
CA ILE A 41 -11.67 4.42 -1.19
C ILE A 41 -12.86 5.37 -1.12
N GLY A 42 -13.86 5.03 -0.31
CA GLY A 42 -15.12 5.75 -0.25
C GLY A 42 -15.85 5.72 -1.60
N LYS A 43 -15.82 6.84 -2.33
CA LYS A 43 -16.46 6.99 -3.64
C LYS A 43 -15.46 7.06 -4.79
N GLU A 44 -14.17 7.11 -4.51
CA GLU A 44 -13.14 7.29 -5.53
C GLU A 44 -12.46 5.96 -5.84
N GLU A 45 -12.27 5.65 -7.12
CA GLU A 45 -11.54 4.49 -7.61
C GLU A 45 -10.16 4.91 -8.11
N TYR A 46 -9.14 4.16 -7.72
CA TYR A 46 -7.76 4.34 -8.15
C TYR A 46 -7.28 3.05 -8.78
N THR A 47 -6.69 3.15 -9.97
CA THR A 47 -6.09 2.02 -10.68
C THR A 47 -4.58 2.21 -10.72
N LEU A 48 -3.83 1.29 -10.12
CA LEU A 48 -2.38 1.27 -10.26
C LEU A 48 -2.01 0.76 -11.65
N PHE A 49 -1.04 1.33 -12.35
CA PHE A 49 -0.14 2.44 -12.00
C PHE A 49 -0.74 3.80 -12.41
N CYS A 50 -0.99 4.71 -11.47
CA CYS A 50 -1.59 6.02 -11.75
C CYS A 50 -0.67 7.18 -11.35
N LYS A 51 -1.01 8.42 -11.75
CA LYS A 51 -0.27 9.60 -11.30
C LYS A 51 -0.68 10.00 -9.89
N LEU A 52 0.27 10.42 -9.06
CA LEU A 52 -0.04 10.91 -7.71
C LEU A 52 -1.04 12.08 -7.74
N ASP A 53 -0.98 12.93 -8.77
CA ASP A 53 -1.94 13.99 -9.05
C ASP A 53 -3.42 13.54 -9.04
N GLU A 54 -3.73 12.27 -9.36
CA GLU A 54 -5.10 11.74 -9.25
C GLU A 54 -5.60 11.71 -7.81
N PHE A 55 -4.74 11.34 -6.85
CA PHE A 55 -5.06 11.43 -5.43
C PHE A 55 -5.24 12.89 -5.01
N LEU A 56 -4.36 13.78 -5.47
CA LEU A 56 -4.40 15.20 -5.12
C LEU A 56 -5.69 15.87 -5.62
N LYS A 57 -6.11 15.58 -6.85
CA LYS A 57 -7.39 16.03 -7.41
C LYS A 57 -8.59 15.53 -6.61
N ASN A 58 -8.49 14.34 -6.03
CA ASN A 58 -9.51 13.76 -5.17
C ASN A 58 -9.43 14.25 -3.71
N GLY A 59 -8.66 15.31 -3.44
CA GLY A 59 -8.61 16.00 -2.15
C GLY A 59 -7.67 15.37 -1.13
N TRP A 60 -6.83 14.42 -1.55
CA TRP A 60 -5.68 14.02 -0.76
C TRP A 60 -4.59 15.08 -0.80
N LYS A 61 -3.77 15.13 0.24
CA LYS A 61 -2.61 16.02 0.34
C LYS A 61 -1.43 15.25 0.90
N LEU A 62 -0.22 15.63 0.50
CA LEU A 62 1.00 15.15 1.13
C LEU A 62 0.97 15.53 2.62
N SER A 63 1.07 14.54 3.48
CA SER A 63 1.05 14.71 4.93
C SER A 63 2.45 15.10 5.43
N GLU A 64 2.51 16.04 6.37
CA GLU A 64 3.74 16.30 7.13
C GLU A 64 4.03 15.18 8.15
N LYS A 65 2.98 14.47 8.59
CA LYS A 65 3.12 13.28 9.43
C LYS A 65 3.60 12.11 8.59
N ARG A 66 4.61 11.41 9.10
CA ARG A 66 5.07 10.11 8.60
C ARG A 66 4.48 9.02 9.48
N PHE A 67 4.03 7.94 8.85
CA PHE A 67 3.65 6.71 9.54
C PHE A 67 4.51 5.57 9.02
N ASP A 68 4.99 4.74 9.94
CA ASP A 68 5.61 3.47 9.61
C ASP A 68 4.47 2.43 9.55
N MET A 69 3.80 2.36 8.40
CA MET A 69 2.57 1.57 8.25
C MET A 69 2.83 0.05 8.12
N ASP A 70 4.01 -0.37 7.67
CA ASP A 70 4.43 -1.77 7.56
C ASP A 70 5.30 -2.16 8.77
N PRO A 71 4.75 -2.85 9.78
CA PRO A 71 5.53 -3.22 10.97
C PRO A 71 6.50 -4.38 10.73
N THR A 72 6.62 -4.91 9.51
CA THR A 72 7.75 -5.80 9.14
C THR A 72 9.01 -5.03 8.76
N ARG A 73 8.90 -3.71 8.55
CA ARG A 73 10.03 -2.84 8.22
C ARG A 73 10.58 -2.18 9.47
N THR A 74 11.86 -1.84 9.37
CA THR A 74 12.55 -1.07 10.41
C THR A 74 12.38 0.43 10.15
N GLU A 75 12.50 1.22 11.21
CA GLU A 75 12.58 2.68 11.11
C GLU A 75 13.67 3.14 10.13
N TYR A 76 14.82 2.45 10.13
CA TYR A 76 15.90 2.72 9.16
C TYR A 76 15.46 2.50 7.71
N TRP A 77 14.72 1.42 7.43
CA TRP A 77 14.16 1.19 6.10
C TRP A 77 13.25 2.35 5.68
N TYR A 78 12.39 2.79 6.60
CA TYR A 78 11.50 3.93 6.39
C TYR A 78 12.27 5.23 6.10
N GLU A 79 13.27 5.58 6.91
CA GLU A 79 14.10 6.76 6.70
C GLU A 79 14.79 6.76 5.33
N VAL A 80 15.35 5.60 4.93
CA VAL A 80 15.96 5.45 3.60
C VAL A 80 14.92 5.67 2.49
N ARG A 81 13.73 5.07 2.58
CA ARG A 81 12.69 5.21 1.55
C ARG A 81 12.05 6.60 1.53
N TYR A 82 12.07 7.34 2.63
CA TYR A 82 11.60 8.72 2.65
C TYR A 82 12.60 9.69 2.00
N THR A 83 13.90 9.40 2.02
CA THR A 83 14.96 10.39 1.77
C THR A 83 15.90 10.07 0.62
N LEU A 84 16.29 8.80 0.41
CA LEU A 84 17.44 8.42 -0.43
C LEU A 84 17.34 8.92 -1.87
N SER A 85 16.18 8.73 -2.51
CA SER A 85 15.95 9.15 -3.90
C SER A 85 15.43 10.59 -4.04
N CYS A 86 15.32 11.32 -2.94
CA CYS A 86 14.71 12.64 -2.92
C CYS A 86 15.73 13.76 -3.14
N LYS A 87 15.27 14.84 -3.76
CA LYS A 87 15.99 16.11 -3.93
C LYS A 87 15.11 17.27 -3.44
N GLU A 88 15.73 18.44 -3.30
CA GLU A 88 15.03 19.69 -2.97
C GLU A 88 14.10 19.53 -1.75
N ASN A 89 14.68 19.07 -0.64
CA ASN A 89 13.98 18.85 0.63
C ASN A 89 12.78 17.89 0.52
N GLY A 90 12.84 16.91 -0.38
CA GLY A 90 11.80 15.91 -0.48
C GLY A 90 10.67 16.26 -1.44
N THR A 91 10.78 17.34 -2.23
CA THR A 91 9.75 17.75 -3.20
C THR A 91 9.97 17.17 -4.60
N LYS A 92 11.17 16.67 -4.89
CA LYS A 92 11.53 16.06 -6.18
C LYS A 92 12.16 14.69 -6.02
N LEU A 93 12.06 13.88 -7.07
CA LEU A 93 12.69 12.56 -7.17
C LEU A 93 13.71 12.52 -8.30
N ILE A 94 14.84 11.86 -8.06
CA ILE A 94 15.82 11.54 -9.11
C ILE A 94 15.20 10.64 -10.20
N PRO A 95 15.79 10.57 -11.40
CA PRO A 95 15.36 9.63 -12.43
C PRO A 95 15.29 8.19 -11.89
N TRP A 96 14.19 7.49 -12.17
CA TRP A 96 13.92 6.13 -11.68
C TRP A 96 14.01 5.97 -10.15
N GLY A 97 13.94 7.09 -9.44
CA GLY A 97 13.96 7.15 -7.99
C GLY A 97 12.61 6.80 -7.41
N THR A 98 12.63 6.08 -6.29
CA THR A 98 11.41 5.67 -5.58
C THR A 98 11.38 6.27 -4.18
N ALA A 99 10.19 6.59 -3.70
CA ALA A 99 9.99 7.06 -2.35
C ALA A 99 8.65 6.63 -1.79
N ILE A 100 8.54 6.64 -0.47
CA ILE A 100 7.26 6.50 0.23
C ILE A 100 6.75 7.87 0.65
N ARG A 101 5.43 8.07 0.59
CA ARG A 101 4.75 9.27 1.09
C ARG A 101 3.49 8.89 1.83
N THR A 102 3.22 9.61 2.90
CA THR A 102 1.91 9.56 3.57
C THR A 102 0.98 10.57 2.91
N LEU A 103 -0.21 10.14 2.52
CA LEU A 103 -1.29 11.04 2.10
C LEU A 103 -2.32 11.20 3.22
N GLU A 104 -2.90 12.39 3.33
CA GLU A 104 -3.96 12.71 4.28
C GLU A 104 -5.21 13.24 3.56
N LYS A 105 -6.40 12.78 3.96
CA LYS A 105 -7.69 13.35 3.57
C LYS A 105 -8.67 13.20 4.74
N ASN A 106 -9.29 14.29 5.20
CA ASN A 106 -10.33 14.28 6.26
C ASN A 106 -9.95 13.52 7.56
N GLY A 107 -8.66 13.54 7.92
CA GLY A 107 -8.12 12.81 9.08
C GLY A 107 -7.98 11.30 8.85
N SER A 108 -8.04 10.86 7.61
CA SER A 108 -7.64 9.54 7.13
C SER A 108 -6.28 9.60 6.47
N TYR A 109 -5.52 8.51 6.58
CA TYR A 109 -4.14 8.42 6.11
C TYR A 109 -3.92 7.10 5.38
N LEU A 110 -3.13 7.17 4.31
CA LEU A 110 -2.59 6.03 3.60
C LEU A 110 -1.14 6.29 3.21
N GLU A 111 -0.39 5.22 2.96
CA GLU A 111 0.97 5.28 2.46
C GLU A 111 0.96 4.93 0.97
N VAL A 112 1.68 5.69 0.17
CA VAL A 112 1.92 5.42 -1.24
C VAL A 112 3.40 5.19 -1.48
N GLU A 113 3.70 4.17 -2.28
CA GLU A 113 5.00 4.04 -2.93
C GLU A 113 4.91 4.76 -4.28
N ILE A 114 5.82 5.69 -4.52
CA ILE A 114 5.89 6.47 -5.75
C ILE A 114 7.22 6.26 -6.46
N GLU A 115 7.18 6.25 -7.79
CA GLU A 115 8.33 6.17 -8.67
C GLU A 115 8.34 7.31 -9.68
N ASN A 116 9.50 7.93 -9.86
CA ASN A 116 9.75 8.78 -11.01
C ASN A 116 10.18 7.94 -12.22
N ARG A 117 9.21 7.48 -13.01
CA ARG A 117 9.43 6.76 -14.28
C ARG A 117 9.85 7.67 -15.44
N SER A 118 10.80 8.57 -15.21
CA SER A 118 11.37 9.44 -16.24
C SER A 118 12.89 9.52 -16.11
N ASP A 119 13.55 9.89 -17.22
CA ASP A 119 15.01 10.08 -17.26
C ASP A 119 15.47 11.43 -16.68
N THR A 120 14.55 12.21 -16.12
CA THR A 120 14.83 13.54 -15.56
C THR A 120 14.36 13.65 -14.12
N ILE A 121 14.85 14.64 -13.38
CA ILE A 121 14.33 14.93 -12.03
C ILE A 121 12.88 15.42 -12.17
N ALA A 122 11.94 14.74 -11.51
CA ALA A 122 10.53 15.09 -11.54
C ALA A 122 10.03 15.54 -10.16
N LYS A 123 8.93 16.30 -10.15
CA LYS A 123 8.20 16.58 -8.92
C LYS A 123 7.50 15.33 -8.42
N ILE A 124 7.28 15.26 -7.12
CA ILE A 124 6.58 14.12 -6.51
C ILE A 124 5.13 14.02 -7.00
N GLU A 125 4.45 15.14 -7.18
CA GLU A 125 3.06 15.20 -7.66
C GLU A 125 2.90 14.60 -9.07
N ASP A 126 3.96 14.69 -9.88
CA ASP A 126 4.00 14.15 -11.25
C ASP A 126 4.49 12.69 -11.30
N SER A 127 4.85 12.10 -10.16
CA SER A 127 5.37 10.74 -10.07
C SER A 127 4.25 9.69 -10.12
N THR A 128 4.62 8.47 -10.47
CA THR A 128 3.69 7.35 -10.61
C THR A 128 3.53 6.65 -9.27
N VAL A 129 2.30 6.44 -8.82
CA VAL A 129 1.98 5.59 -7.67
C VAL A 129 2.06 4.14 -8.12
N GLU A 130 2.86 3.36 -7.41
CA GLU A 130 3.12 1.94 -7.71
C GLU A 130 2.53 1.00 -6.68
N GLY A 131 2.41 1.47 -5.43
CA GLY A 131 1.88 0.71 -4.32
C GLY A 131 1.08 1.61 -3.40
N ILE A 132 0.07 1.02 -2.76
CA ILE A 132 -0.75 1.69 -1.76
C ILE A 132 -0.85 0.76 -0.56
N LEU A 133 -0.50 1.26 0.60
CA LEU A 133 -0.68 0.58 1.88
C LEU A 133 -1.71 1.35 2.71
N ILE A 134 -2.74 0.63 3.16
CA ILE A 134 -3.84 1.19 3.94
C ILE A 134 -4.04 0.38 5.21
N LEU A 135 -4.01 1.04 6.36
CA LEU A 135 -4.35 0.44 7.64
C LEU A 135 -5.77 0.83 8.04
N SER A 136 -6.61 -0.15 8.39
CA SER A 136 -8.01 0.06 8.79
C SER A 136 -8.16 1.08 9.94
N LYS A 137 -7.20 1.11 10.88
CA LYS A 137 -7.17 2.09 11.99
C LYS A 137 -6.89 3.54 11.56
N HIS A 138 -6.41 3.76 10.35
CA HIS A 138 -6.02 5.07 9.83
C HIS A 138 -6.88 5.55 8.67
N ILE A 139 -7.81 4.73 8.16
CA ILE A 139 -8.76 5.11 7.13
C ILE A 139 -10.19 5.14 7.72
N LYS A 140 -10.97 6.17 7.40
CA LYS A 140 -12.36 6.31 7.89
C LYS A 140 -13.35 5.83 6.84
N GLU A 141 -13.02 6.06 5.57
CA GLU A 141 -13.78 5.60 4.43
C GLU A 141 -13.68 4.09 4.27
N GLU A 142 -14.76 3.49 3.77
CA GLU A 142 -14.74 2.09 3.35
C GLU A 142 -13.74 1.90 2.21
N VAL A 143 -12.92 0.86 2.29
CA VAL A 143 -11.96 0.52 1.25
C VAL A 143 -12.38 -0.78 0.61
N LYS A 144 -12.61 -0.79 -0.70
CA LYS A 144 -13.02 -1.96 -1.46
C LYS A 144 -11.97 -2.32 -2.49
N LEU A 145 -11.68 -3.60 -2.59
CA LEU A 145 -10.97 -4.14 -3.74
C LEU A 145 -11.93 -4.27 -4.93
N LYS A 146 -11.38 -4.39 -6.14
CA LYS A 146 -12.16 -4.57 -7.39
C LYS A 146 -13.19 -5.70 -7.33
N ASN A 147 -12.92 -6.77 -6.58
CA ASN A 147 -13.84 -7.90 -6.39
C ASN A 147 -14.95 -7.66 -5.34
N GLY A 148 -15.05 -6.44 -4.78
CA GLY A 148 -16.04 -6.05 -3.80
C GLY A 148 -15.68 -6.37 -2.35
N LEU A 149 -14.54 -7.04 -2.09
CA LEU A 149 -14.07 -7.29 -0.72
C LEU A 149 -13.73 -5.96 -0.02
N SER A 150 -14.26 -5.79 1.18
CA SER A 150 -14.09 -4.59 2.00
C SER A 150 -13.00 -4.82 3.04
N LEU A 151 -12.00 -3.94 3.09
CA LEU A 151 -10.86 -4.01 4.01
C LEU A 151 -11.32 -4.05 5.49
N GLN A 152 -12.34 -3.25 5.82
CA GLN A 152 -12.87 -3.14 7.18
C GLN A 152 -13.68 -4.37 7.60
N ASN A 153 -14.27 -5.08 6.63
CA ASN A 153 -15.06 -6.29 6.87
C ASN A 153 -14.27 -7.57 6.60
N PHE A 154 -12.97 -7.46 6.32
CA PHE A 154 -12.12 -8.59 5.96
C PHE A 154 -11.99 -9.53 7.16
N LYS A 155 -12.74 -10.63 7.12
CA LYS A 155 -12.62 -11.75 8.05
C LYS A 155 -11.64 -12.74 7.46
N VAL A 156 -10.53 -12.98 8.15
CA VAL A 156 -9.51 -13.94 7.70
C VAL A 156 -10.15 -15.29 7.38
N GLU A 157 -11.19 -15.67 8.13
CA GLU A 157 -11.96 -16.91 7.98
C GLU A 157 -12.68 -17.04 6.63
N GLU A 158 -12.99 -15.94 5.93
CA GLU A 158 -13.62 -15.98 4.60
C GLU A 158 -12.65 -16.41 3.49
N LEU A 159 -11.33 -16.43 3.76
CA LEU A 159 -10.32 -17.09 2.92
C LEU A 159 -10.34 -18.62 3.07
N TRP A 160 -11.00 -19.15 4.10
CA TRP A 160 -11.00 -20.57 4.48
C TRP A 160 -12.40 -21.15 4.37
N LYS A 161 -12.97 -21.22 3.17
CA LYS A 161 -14.12 -22.10 2.94
C LYS A 161 -13.63 -23.56 2.99
N ASP A 162 -14.21 -24.33 3.90
CA ASP A 162 -14.02 -25.78 4.06
C ASP A 162 -12.64 -26.23 4.61
N GLY A 163 -11.96 -25.35 5.37
CA GLY A 163 -10.69 -25.71 6.03
C GLY A 163 -9.49 -25.84 5.09
N ASN A 164 -9.67 -25.55 3.80
CA ASN A 164 -8.61 -25.40 2.82
C ASN A 164 -8.43 -23.91 2.49
N PRO A 165 -7.19 -23.38 2.46
CA PRO A 165 -6.94 -22.02 2.00
C PRO A 165 -7.43 -21.88 0.56
N GLN A 166 -8.41 -21.00 0.32
CA GLN A 166 -8.82 -20.65 -1.03
C GLN A 166 -7.71 -19.78 -1.64
N LYS A 167 -6.92 -20.39 -2.54
CA LYS A 167 -6.00 -19.66 -3.41
C LYS A 167 -6.83 -18.79 -4.35
N TYR A 168 -6.91 -17.49 -4.08
CA TYR A 168 -7.35 -16.54 -5.09
C TYR A 168 -6.19 -16.33 -6.07
N PRO A 169 -6.36 -16.58 -7.37
CA PRO A 169 -5.32 -16.40 -8.35
C PRO A 169 -5.11 -14.89 -8.55
N PHE A 170 -4.15 -14.32 -7.84
CA PHE A 170 -3.38 -13.18 -8.34
C PHE A 170 -2.20 -13.80 -9.10
N SER A 171 -2.14 -13.53 -10.41
CA SER A 171 -1.35 -14.29 -11.38
C SER A 171 0.16 -14.20 -11.14
N GLU A 172 0.82 -15.33 -11.32
CA GLU A 172 2.26 -15.44 -11.60
C GLU A 172 2.65 -14.59 -12.83
N GLY A 173 3.86 -14.05 -12.75
CA GLY A 173 4.55 -13.21 -13.73
C GLY A 173 5.74 -12.56 -13.07
#